data_AF-A0A2M8P5Q5-F1
#
_entry.id   AF-A0A2M8P5Q5-F1
#
_cell.length_a   1.000
_cell.length_b   1.000
_cell.length_c   1.000
_cell.angle_alpha   90.00
_cell.angle_beta   90.00
_cell.angle_gamma   90.00
#
_symmetry.space_group_name_H-M   'P 1'
#
loop_
_entity.id
_entity.type
_entity.pdbx_description
1 polymer ?
#
loop_
_entity_poly.entity_id
_entity_poly.type
_entity_poly.pdbx_seq_one_letter_code
_entity_poly.pdbx_strand_id
1 'polypeptide(L)'
;MMDLAAQGKQPDVLFWVGCAGSFDDRYKRVTRAMIKILHHTGTSFAVLGPEESCTGDPARRAGDEFTFQMQALMNIEVLNGYEIKTIVTACPHCFNTFKNEYPALGGN
;
A
#
# COMPACT_ATOMS: atom_id res chain seq x y z
N MET A 1 -7.99 7.83 1.62
CA MET A 1 -8.99 6.88 1.08
C MET A 1 -10.35 7.11 1.74
N MET A 2 -10.38 7.24 3.07
CA MET A 2 -11.57 7.59 3.85
C MET A 2 -12.49 8.67 3.23
N ASP A 3 -11.94 9.82 2.79
CA ASP A 3 -12.76 10.89 2.18
C ASP A 3 -13.47 10.48 0.88
N LEU A 4 -12.83 9.63 0.07
CA LEU A 4 -13.41 9.10 -1.17
C LEU A 4 -14.49 8.06 -0.86
N ALA A 5 -14.22 7.17 0.11
CA ALA A 5 -15.18 6.18 0.58
C ALA A 5 -16.45 6.85 1.16
N ALA A 6 -16.29 7.92 1.94
CA ALA A 6 -17.42 8.70 2.48
C ALA A 6 -18.29 9.35 1.38
N GLN A 7 -17.73 9.58 0.19
CA GLN A 7 -18.43 10.08 -0.99
C GLN A 7 -18.99 8.97 -1.88
N GLY A 8 -18.84 7.69 -1.50
CA GLY A 8 -19.21 6.54 -2.33
C GLY A 8 -18.37 6.41 -3.61
N LYS A 9 -17.16 6.97 -3.64
CA LYS A 9 -16.26 6.93 -4.79
C LYS A 9 -15.11 5.95 -4.54
N GLN A 10 -14.71 5.22 -5.58
CA GLN A 10 -13.50 4.41 -5.58
C GLN A 10 -12.44 5.01 -6.52
N PRO A 11 -11.16 5.01 -6.12
CA PRO A 11 -10.08 5.40 -7.01
C PRO A 11 -9.82 4.29 -8.05
N ASP A 12 -9.23 4.64 -9.19
CA ASP A 12 -8.75 3.63 -10.14
C ASP A 12 -7.59 2.82 -9.55
N VAL A 13 -6.74 3.49 -8.78
CA VAL A 13 -5.59 2.89 -8.09
C VAL A 13 -5.43 3.39 -6.66
N LEU A 14 -5.08 2.48 -5.75
CA LEU A 14 -4.51 2.86 -4.47
C LEU A 14 -2.98 2.97 -4.63
N PHE A 15 -2.44 4.17 -4.42
CA PHE A 15 -1.01 4.35 -4.34
C PHE A 15 -0.52 4.02 -2.92
N TRP A 16 0.19 2.91 -2.79
CA TRP A 16 0.80 2.47 -1.54
C TRP A 16 2.17 3.12 -1.36
N VAL A 17 2.26 4.01 -0.38
CA VAL A 17 3.46 4.84 -0.13
C VAL A 17 4.56 4.00 0.49
N GLY A 18 4.20 3.13 1.43
CA GLY A 18 5.10 2.27 2.18
C GLY A 18 5.99 3.03 3.17
N CYS A 19 6.66 2.27 4.04
CA CYS A 19 7.51 2.83 5.09
C CYS A 19 8.66 3.70 4.53
N ALA A 20 9.33 3.24 3.49
CA ALA A 20 10.43 4.00 2.87
C ALA A 20 9.93 5.33 2.27
N GLY A 21 8.82 5.29 1.52
CA GLY A 21 8.23 6.48 0.90
C GLY A 21 7.71 7.51 1.90
N SER A 22 7.38 7.07 3.12
CA SER A 22 6.89 7.89 4.22
C SER A 22 8.00 8.45 5.12
N PHE A 23 9.06 7.68 5.39
CA PHE A 23 10.06 8.03 6.42
C PHE A 23 11.45 8.41 5.88
N ASP A 24 11.95 7.76 4.82
CA ASP A 24 13.30 8.02 4.28
C ASP A 24 13.28 9.21 3.30
N ASP A 25 14.09 10.24 3.56
CA ASP A 25 14.11 11.48 2.78
C ASP A 25 14.47 11.29 1.31
N ARG A 26 15.29 10.29 0.98
CA ARG A 26 15.63 9.96 -0.41
C ARG A 26 14.39 9.41 -1.12
N TYR A 27 13.64 8.53 -0.46
CA TYR A 27 12.45 7.90 -1.01
C TYR A 27 11.22 8.82 -0.99
N LYS A 28 11.10 9.78 -0.06
CA LYS A 28 10.08 10.84 -0.12
C LYS A 28 10.12 11.61 -1.45
N ARG A 29 11.32 11.79 -2.05
CA ARG A 29 11.44 12.42 -3.39
C ARG A 29 10.82 11.55 -4.48
N VAL A 30 10.97 10.22 -4.39
CA VAL A 30 10.36 9.26 -5.31
C VAL A 30 8.84 9.28 -5.15
N THR A 31 8.31 9.24 -3.93
CA THR A 31 6.88 9.37 -3.63
C THR A 31 6.28 10.62 -4.28
N ARG A 32 6.93 11.78 -4.09
CA ARG A 32 6.50 13.05 -4.70
C ARG A 32 6.55 13.02 -6.23
N ALA A 33 7.56 12.39 -6.82
CA ALA A 33 7.65 12.25 -8.27
C ALA A 33 6.54 11.35 -8.82
N MET A 34 6.23 10.25 -8.14
CA MET A 34 5.14 9.35 -8.51
C MET A 34 3.79 10.06 -8.47
N ILE A 35 3.52 10.82 -7.40
CA ILE A 35 2.30 11.62 -7.27
C ILE A 35 2.18 12.64 -8.42
N LYS A 36 3.28 13.31 -8.79
CA LYS A 36 3.28 14.24 -9.95
C LYS A 36 2.94 13.53 -11.25
N ILE A 37 3.45 12.31 -11.46
CA ILE A 37 3.13 11.50 -12.64
C ILE A 37 1.64 11.15 -12.65
N LEU A 38 1.10 10.63 -11.54
CA LEU A 38 -0.32 10.26 -11.43
C LEU A 38 -1.25 11.45 -11.67
N HIS A 39 -0.91 12.63 -11.18
CA HIS A 39 -1.65 13.86 -11.48
C HIS A 39 -1.53 14.26 -12.96
N HIS A 40 -0.34 14.16 -13.55
CA HIS A 40 -0.12 14.51 -14.96
C HIS A 40 -0.86 13.58 -15.91
N THR A 41 -0.96 12.29 -15.59
CA THR A 41 -1.72 11.31 -16.38
C THR A 41 -3.22 11.40 -16.16
N GLY A 42 -3.68 12.19 -15.19
CA GLY A 42 -5.10 12.29 -14.82
C GLY A 42 -5.66 10.99 -14.20
N THR A 43 -4.79 10.11 -13.71
CA THR A 43 -5.21 8.85 -13.08
C THR A 43 -5.91 9.14 -11.76
N SER A 44 -7.10 8.56 -11.52
CA SER A 44 -7.77 8.67 -10.23
C SER A 44 -7.04 7.80 -9.22
N PHE A 45 -6.46 8.40 -8.18
CA PHE A 45 -5.74 7.66 -7.15
C PHE A 45 -6.07 8.12 -5.74
N ALA A 46 -5.86 7.23 -4.78
CA ALA A 46 -5.92 7.54 -3.36
C ALA A 46 -4.68 6.99 -2.63
N VAL A 47 -4.42 7.50 -1.43
CA VAL A 47 -3.52 6.88 -0.44
C VAL A 47 -4.32 6.51 0.80
N LEU A 48 -3.87 5.52 1.58
CA LEU A 48 -4.52 5.14 2.84
C LEU A 48 -4.25 6.16 3.96
N GLY A 49 -3.14 6.90 3.87
CA GLY A 49 -2.78 7.88 4.90
C GLY A 49 -2.48 7.18 6.23
N PRO A 50 -3.08 7.60 7.36
CA PRO A 50 -2.82 6.99 8.67
C PRO A 50 -3.20 5.51 8.79
N GLU A 51 -4.08 5.01 7.92
CA GLU A 51 -4.49 3.59 7.89
C GLU A 51 -3.45 2.70 7.19
N GLU A 52 -2.42 3.30 6.57
CA GLU A 52 -1.34 2.54 5.95
C GLU A 52 -0.34 2.06 7.00
N SER A 53 -0.11 0.75 7.07
CA SER A 53 0.95 0.15 7.89
C SER A 53 2.08 -0.41 7.02
N CYS A 54 3.18 -0.86 7.63
CA CYS A 54 4.20 -1.61 6.90
C CYS A 54 3.59 -2.90 6.32
N THR A 55 4.08 -3.36 5.16
CA THR A 55 3.63 -4.63 4.57
C THR A 55 4.10 -5.88 5.34
N GLY A 56 4.95 -5.68 6.35
CA GLY A 56 5.59 -6.75 7.11
C GLY A 56 6.83 -7.36 6.46
N ASP A 57 7.27 -6.83 5.32
CA ASP A 57 8.48 -7.29 4.63
C ASP A 57 9.71 -7.37 5.58
N PRO A 58 10.09 -6.32 6.35
CA PRO A 58 11.27 -6.41 7.21
C PRO A 58 11.18 -7.51 8.28
N ALA A 59 9.99 -7.68 8.88
CA ALA A 59 9.76 -8.72 9.88
C ALA A 59 9.94 -10.11 9.25
N ARG A 60 9.33 -10.32 8.08
CA ARG A 60 9.44 -11.57 7.34
C ARG A 60 10.87 -11.89 6.93
N ARG A 61 11.59 -10.91 6.39
CA ARG A 61 13.00 -11.07 5.99
C ARG A 61 13.90 -11.38 7.19
N ALA A 62 13.56 -10.89 8.39
CA ALA A 62 14.25 -11.20 9.64
C ALA A 62 13.84 -12.56 10.26
N GLY A 63 12.88 -13.28 9.66
CA GLY A 63 12.37 -14.55 10.19
C GLY A 63 11.28 -14.41 11.27
N ASP A 64 10.81 -13.19 11.53
CA ASP A 64 9.68 -12.94 12.43
C ASP A 64 8.35 -13.07 11.66
N GLU A 65 7.97 -14.33 11.42
CA GLU A 65 6.75 -14.67 10.68
C GLU A 65 5.46 -14.29 11.42
N PHE A 66 5.48 -14.24 12.77
CA PHE A 66 4.31 -13.84 13.54
C PHE A 66 3.98 -12.36 13.31
N THR A 67 4.98 -11.48 13.43
CA THR A 67 4.80 -10.05 13.16
C THR A 67 4.43 -9.80 11.71
N PHE A 68 5.03 -10.54 10.76
CA PHE A 68 4.64 -10.47 9.36
C PHE A 68 3.15 -10.79 9.17
N GLN A 69 2.67 -11.92 9.69
CA GLN A 69 1.28 -12.34 9.52
C GLN A 69 0.30 -11.34 10.15
N MET A 70 0.60 -10.84 11.36
CA MET A 70 -0.21 -9.80 12.00
C MET A 70 -0.33 -8.55 11.10
N GLN A 71 0.79 -8.04 10.60
CA GLN A 71 0.79 -6.85 9.74
C GLN A 71 0.10 -7.10 8.40
N ALA A 72 0.33 -8.26 7.78
CA ALA A 72 -0.29 -8.63 6.52
C ALA A 72 -1.81 -8.74 6.66
N LEU A 73 -2.31 -9.43 7.69
CA LEU A 73 -3.75 -9.61 7.92
C LEU A 73 -4.47 -8.29 8.17
N MET A 74 -3.88 -7.39 8.98
CA MET A 74 -4.45 -6.05 9.17
C MET A 74 -4.55 -5.27 7.85
N ASN A 75 -3.50 -5.30 7.03
CA ASN A 75 -3.52 -4.63 5.73
C ASN A 75 -4.54 -5.27 4.78
N ILE A 76 -4.65 -6.59 4.75
CA ILE A 76 -5.63 -7.33 3.93
C ILE A 76 -7.06 -6.93 4.33
N GLU A 77 -7.36 -6.86 5.63
CA GLU A 77 -8.68 -6.46 6.13
C GLU A 77 -9.05 -5.04 5.66
N VAL A 78 -8.14 -4.08 5.80
CA VAL A 78 -8.34 -2.69 5.35
C VAL A 78 -8.54 -2.62 3.84
N LEU A 79 -7.68 -3.29 3.06
CA LEU A 79 -7.74 -3.27 1.60
C LEU A 79 -9.03 -3.92 1.07
N ASN A 80 -9.43 -5.04 1.66
CA ASN A 80 -10.68 -5.72 1.33
C ASN A 80 -11.89 -4.87 1.73
N GLY A 81 -11.85 -4.21 2.89
CA GLY A 81 -12.92 -3.33 3.36
C GLY A 81 -13.17 -2.11 2.46
N TYR A 82 -12.11 -1.60 1.82
CA TYR A 82 -12.20 -0.55 0.80
C TYR A 82 -12.40 -1.08 -0.63
N GLU A 83 -12.52 -2.41 -0.80
CA GLU A 83 -12.68 -3.09 -2.10
C GLU A 83 -11.65 -2.66 -3.15
N ILE A 84 -10.39 -2.50 -2.72
CA ILE A 84 -9.32 -2.02 -3.59
C ILE A 84 -8.99 -3.06 -4.67
N LYS A 85 -9.04 -2.66 -5.94
CA LYS A 85 -8.80 -3.55 -7.09
C LYS A 85 -7.40 -3.47 -7.66
N THR A 86 -6.76 -2.31 -7.53
CA THR A 86 -5.45 -2.05 -8.11
C THR A 86 -4.58 -1.30 -7.11
N ILE A 87 -3.44 -1.89 -6.76
CA ILE A 87 -2.42 -1.27 -5.91
C ILE A 87 -1.21 -0.92 -6.76
N VAL A 88 -0.75 0.32 -6.65
CA VAL A 88 0.49 0.80 -7.27
C VAL A 88 1.46 1.18 -6.16
N THR A 89 2.72 0.75 -6.27
CA THR A 89 3.77 1.14 -5.31
C THR A 89 5.09 1.37 -6.01
N ALA A 90 5.88 2.31 -5.50
CA ALA A 90 7.27 2.53 -5.94
C ALA A 90 8.28 1.64 -5.19
N CYS A 91 7.83 0.88 -4.19
CA CYS A 91 8.68 0.00 -3.39
C CYS A 91 8.65 -1.44 -3.94
N PRO A 92 9.77 -2.00 -4.43
CA PRO A 92 9.79 -3.36 -4.96
C PRO A 92 9.51 -4.42 -3.88
N HIS A 93 9.86 -4.16 -2.62
CA HIS A 93 9.56 -5.07 -1.51
C HIS A 93 8.06 -5.10 -1.21
N CYS A 94 7.41 -3.93 -1.11
CA CYS A 94 5.96 -3.87 -0.95
C CYS A 94 5.25 -4.58 -2.11
N PHE A 95 5.71 -4.35 -3.35
CA PHE A 95 5.17 -5.05 -4.53
C PHE A 95 5.30 -6.57 -4.41
N ASN A 96 6.49 -7.07 -4.03
CA ASN A 96 6.71 -8.50 -3.85
C ASN A 96 5.78 -9.08 -2.78
N THR A 97 5.64 -8.39 -1.64
CA THR A 97 4.78 -8.85 -0.55
C THR A 97 3.31 -8.89 -0.97
N PHE A 98 2.79 -7.84 -1.60
CA PHE A 98 1.41 -7.87 -2.09
C PHE A 98 1.17 -8.97 -3.12
N LYS A 99 2.08 -9.13 -4.09
CA LYS A 99 1.86 -10.03 -5.21
C LYS A 99 2.08 -11.50 -4.86
N ASN A 100 3.10 -11.80 -4.06
CA ASN A 100 3.59 -13.16 -3.88
C ASN A 100 3.33 -13.71 -2.47
N GLU A 101 3.04 -12.85 -1.48
CA GLU A 101 3.01 -13.26 -0.07
C GLU A 101 1.62 -13.12 0.55
N TYR A 102 0.92 -12.02 0.29
CA TYR A 102 -0.45 -11.79 0.78
C TYR A 102 -1.47 -12.82 0.28
N PRO A 103 -1.38 -13.38 -0.94
CA PRO A 103 -2.33 -14.40 -1.39
C PRO A 103 -2.38 -15.66 -0.52
N ALA A 104 -1.25 -16.04 0.10
CA ALA A 104 -1.22 -17.17 1.03
C ALA A 104 -2.00 -16.91 2.33
N LEU A 105 -2.33 -15.64 2.60
CA LEU A 105 -3.05 -15.18 3.79
C LEU A 105 -4.48 -14.67 3.46
N GLY A 106 -4.95 -14.86 2.22
CA GLY A 106 -6.28 -14.45 1.78
C GLY A 106 -6.38 -13.04 1.20
N GLY A 107 -5.25 -12.38 0.89
CA GLY A 107 -5.24 -11.15 0.11
C GLY A 107 -5.41 -11.42 -1.39
N ASN A 108 -6.29 -10.68 -2.07
CA ASN A 108 -6.63 -10.91 -3.48
C ASN A 108 -6.49 -9.63 -4.31
#